data_AF-A0A943GTB5-F1
#
_entry.id   AF-A0A943GTB5-F1
#
_cell.length_a   1.000
_cell.length_b   1.000
_cell.length_c   1.000
_cell.angle_alpha   90.00
_cell.angle_beta   90.00
_cell.angle_gamma   90.00
#
_symmetry.space_group_name_H-M   'P 1'
#
loop_
_entity.id
_entity.type
_entity.pdbx_description
1 polymer ?
#
loop_
_entity_poly.entity_id
_entity_poly.type
_entity_poly.pdbx_seq_one_letter_code
_entity_poly.pdbx_strand_id
1 'polypeptide(L)' 'MMNKTKAEIEQMASFICREKGQYMFNKKEIGIITGLCKDKVAELCENIPAACDSRVKLYFIKDVLNYLYNS' A
#
# COMPACT_ATOMS: atom_id res chain seq x y z
N MET A 1 9.09 12.88 6.46
CA MET A 1 8.97 12.85 4.98
C MET A 1 8.12 14.03 4.56
N MET A 2 8.12 14.41 3.28
CA MET A 2 7.22 15.46 2.81
C MET A 2 5.84 14.84 2.55
N ASN A 3 4.81 15.35 3.22
CA ASN A 3 3.44 14.87 3.05
C ASN A 3 3.02 15.02 1.58
N LYS A 4 2.32 14.01 1.07
CA LYS A 4 1.75 13.96 -0.26
C LYS A 4 0.29 14.36 -0.25
N THR A 5 -0.09 15.18 -1.23
CA THR A 5 -1.49 15.53 -1.44
C THR A 5 -2.30 14.29 -1.83
N LYS A 6 -3.62 14.35 -1.58
CA LYS A 6 -4.54 13.28 -1.99
C LYS A 6 -4.44 12.96 -3.49
N ALA A 7 -4.28 13.98 -4.33
CA ALA A 7 -4.15 13.84 -5.77
C ALA A 7 -2.86 13.10 -6.17
N GLU A 8 -1.73 13.41 -5.54
CA GLU A 8 -0.47 12.69 -5.77
C GLU A 8 -0.60 11.22 -5.37
N ILE A 9 -1.18 10.93 -4.20
CA ILE A 9 -1.42 9.56 -3.75
C ILE A 9 -2.32 8.80 -4.75
N GLU A 10 -3.38 9.44 -5.25
CA GLU A 10 -4.28 8.84 -6.24
C GLU A 10 -3.60 8.58 -7.59
N GLN A 11 -2.74 9.49 -8.04
CA GLN A 11 -1.95 9.30 -9.27
C GLN A 11 -0.97 8.13 -9.12
N MET A 12 -0.24 8.05 -8.00
CA MET A 12 0.68 6.95 -7.72
C MET A 12 -0.05 5.61 -7.63
N ALA A 13 -1.17 5.56 -6.90
CA ALA A 13 -2.00 4.36 -6.81
C ALA A 13 -2.49 3.94 -8.20
N SER A 14 -3.02 4.87 -9.00
CA SER A 14 -3.52 4.60 -10.35
C SER A 14 -2.44 4.04 -11.27
N PHE A 15 -1.22 4.58 -11.19
CA PHE A 15 -0.07 4.07 -11.94
C PHE A 15 0.23 2.61 -11.59
N ILE A 16 0.38 2.29 -10.31
CA ILE A 16 0.64 0.92 -9.84
C ILE A 16 -0.49 -0.03 -10.25
N CYS A 17 -1.75 0.41 -10.12
CA CYS A 17 -2.90 -0.40 -10.49
C CYS A 17 -2.93 -0.71 -11.98
N ARG A 18 -2.55 0.25 -12.83
CA ARG A 18 -2.41 0.04 -14.27
C ARG A 18 -1.28 -0.94 -14.61
N GLU A 19 -0.14 -0.86 -13.94
CA GLU A 19 0.98 -1.77 -14.18
C GLU A 19 0.73 -3.20 -13.69
N LYS A 20 0.03 -3.36 -12.57
CA LYS A 20 -0.21 -4.67 -11.94
C LYS A 20 -1.56 -5.30 -12.29
N GLY A 21 -2.49 -4.54 -12.85
CA GLY A 21 -3.84 -4.99 -13.18
C GLY A 21 -4.76 -5.19 -11.97
N GLN A 22 -4.37 -4.72 -10.79
CA GLN A 22 -5.13 -4.89 -9.54
C GLN A 22 -4.89 -3.74 -8.56
N TYR A 23 -5.82 -3.55 -7.61
CA TYR A 23 -5.80 -2.44 -6.64
C TYR A 23 -5.43 -2.86 -5.22
N MET A 24 -5.46 -4.17 -4.94
CA MET A 24 -5.22 -4.74 -3.63
C MET A 24 -4.03 -5.69 -3.67
N PHE A 25 -3.23 -5.67 -2.62
CA PHE A 25 -1.98 -6.42 -2.57
C PHE A 25 -1.79 -7.05 -1.19
N ASN A 26 -1.18 -8.23 -1.16
CA ASN A 26 -0.76 -8.85 0.09
C ASN A 26 0.58 -8.25 0.59
N LYS A 27 0.99 -8.57 1.82
CA LYS A 27 2.23 -8.05 2.42
C LYS A 27 3.48 -8.30 1.56
N LYS A 28 3.58 -9.45 0.88
CA LYS A 28 4.74 -9.77 0.03
C LYS A 28 4.78 -8.86 -1.19
N GLU A 29 3.65 -8.66 -1.85
CA GLU A 29 3.54 -7.77 -3.02
C GLU A 29 3.80 -6.31 -2.63
N ILE A 30 3.30 -5.86 -1.47
CA ILE A 30 3.55 -4.51 -0.94
C ILE A 30 5.05 -4.29 -0.75
N GLY A 31 5.79 -5.26 -0.19
CA GLY A 31 7.25 -5.15 -0.05
C GLY A 31 7.97 -4.99 -1.39
N ILE A 32 7.51 -5.68 -2.43
CA ILE A 32 8.06 -5.54 -3.79
C ILE A 32 7.75 -4.15 -4.37
N ILE A 33 6.52 -3.66 -4.20
CA ILE A 33 6.08 -2.37 -4.76
C ILE A 33 6.76 -1.19 -4.05
N THR A 34 6.90 -1.26 -2.73
CA THR A 34 7.42 -0.17 -1.89
C THR A 34 8.92 -0.24 -1.66
N GLY A 35 9.56 -1.38 -1.97
CA GLY A 35 10.96 -1.65 -1.66
C GLY A 35 11.24 -1.89 -0.17
N LEU A 36 10.21 -2.02 0.66
CA LEU A 36 10.36 -2.20 2.11
C LEU A 36 10.66 -3.64 2.49
N CYS A 37 11.44 -3.82 3.55
CA CYS A 37 11.68 -5.13 4.13
C CYS A 37 10.41 -5.69 4.81
N LYS A 38 10.38 -7.02 4.99
CA LYS A 38 9.24 -7.76 5.54
C LYS A 38 8.73 -7.18 6.86
N ASP A 39 9.63 -6.81 7.77
CA ASP A 39 9.26 -6.32 9.10
C ASP A 39 8.59 -4.94 9.03
N LYS A 40 9.09 -4.05 8.17
CA LYS A 40 8.50 -2.74 7.93
C LYS A 40 7.14 -2.83 7.27
N VAL A 41 6.95 -3.77 6.34
CA VAL A 41 5.63 -4.02 5.76
C VAL A 41 4.66 -4.62 6.80
N ALA A 42 5.16 -5.48 7.69
CA ALA A 42 4.32 -6.05 8.74
C ALA A 42 3.77 -4.96 9.68
N GLU A 43 4.66 -4.08 10.16
CA GLU A 43 4.35 -2.91 10.98
C GLU A 43 3.37 -1.96 10.27
N LEU A 44 3.63 -1.63 9.00
CA LEU A 44 2.73 -0.79 8.20
C LEU A 44 1.32 -1.39 8.13
N CYS A 45 1.22 -2.68 7.80
CA CYS A 45 -0.05 -3.37 7.63
C CYS A 45 -0.83 -3.57 8.94
N GLU A 46 -0.21 -3.40 10.11
CA GLU A 46 -0.92 -3.38 11.40
C GLU A 46 -1.62 -2.04 11.65
N ASN A 47 -1.15 -0.96 11.01
CA ASN A 47 -1.66 0.39 11.21
C ASN A 47 -2.65 0.85 10.13
N ILE A 48 -2.94 0.02 9.13
CA ILE A 48 -3.93 0.30 8.09
C ILE A 48 -5.00 -0.81 8.02
N PRO A 49 -6.25 -0.48 7.68
CA PRO A 49 -7.30 -1.48 7.55
C PRO A 49 -7.03 -2.44 6.39
N ALA A 50 -7.27 -3.73 6.61
CA ALA A 50 -7.26 -4.70 5.52
C ALA A 50 -8.51 -4.49 4.65
N ALA A 51 -8.32 -4.44 3.34
CA ALA A 51 -9.39 -4.37 2.34
C ALA A 51 -10.15 -5.70 2.23
N CYS A 52 -9.45 -6.82 2.46
CA CYS A 52 -10.03 -8.15 2.54
C CYS A 52 -9.33 -8.93 3.65
N ASP A 53 -10.11 -9.39 4.64
CA ASP A 53 -9.61 -10.13 5.80
C ASP A 53 -9.86 -11.65 5.67
N SER A 54 -9.56 -12.20 4.49
CA SER A 54 -9.66 -13.64 4.22
C SER A 54 -8.41 -14.40 4.72
N ARG A 55 -8.17 -15.63 4.23
CA ARG A 55 -6.93 -16.40 4.55
C ARG A 55 -5.65 -15.61 4.27
N VAL A 56 -5.67 -14.74 3.26
CA VAL A 56 -4.58 -13.80 2.98
C VAL A 56 -5.15 -12.40 3.07
N LYS A 57 -4.59 -11.58 3.97
CA LYS A 57 -4.98 -10.18 4.08
C LYS A 57 -4.50 -9.40 2.86
N LEU A 58 -5.41 -8.65 2.26
CA LEU A 58 -5.12 -7.73 1.16
C LEU A 58 -5.35 -6.29 1.61
N TYR A 59 -4.57 -5.37 1.08
CA TYR A 59 -4.63 -3.94 1.41
C TYR A 59 -4.71 -3.13 0.13
N PHE A 60 -5.51 -2.05 0.13
CA PHE A 60 -5.51 -1.13 -0.99
C PHE A 60 -4.17 -0.41 -1.09
N ILE A 61 -3.60 -0.34 -2.30
CA ILE A 61 -2.32 0.35 -2.50
C ILE A 61 -2.42 1.85 -2.14
N LYS A 62 -3.59 2.46 -2.31
CA LYS A 62 -3.83 3.85 -1.92
C LYS A 62 -3.64 4.07 -0.42
N ASP A 63 -4.14 3.16 0.42
CA ASP A 63 -4.05 3.28 1.87
C ASP A 63 -2.62 3.03 2.34
N VAL A 64 -1.92 2.07 1.72
CA VAL A 64 -0.49 1.82 1.93
C VAL A 64 0.33 3.08 1.62
N LEU A 65 0.12 3.69 0.44
CA LEU A 65 0.85 4.89 0.03
C LEU A 65 0.52 6.08 0.94
N ASN A 66 -0.76 6.26 1.29
CA ASN A 66 -1.17 7.32 2.18
C ASN A 66 -0.49 7.19 3.55
N TYR A 67 -0.45 5.97 4.11
CA TYR A 67 0.23 5.73 5.37
C TYR A 67 1.74 6.03 5.25
N LEU A 68 2.40 5.56 4.19
CA LEU A 68 3.85 5.77 4.00
C LEU A 68 4.26 7.23 3.92
N TYR A 69 3.46 8.08 3.26
CA TYR A 69 3.85 9.46 3.01
C TYR A 69 3.24 10.46 3.98
N ASN A 70 2.15 10.11 4.67
CA ASN A 70 1.36 11.05 5.49
C ASN A 70 1.16 10.60 6.95
N SER A 71 1.86 9.56 7.42
CA SER A 71 1.86 9.15 8.85
C SER A 71 3.05 9.68 9.62
#